data_AF-A0A445BU15-F1
#
_entry.id   AF-A0A445BU15-F1
#
_cell.length_a   1.000
_cell.length_b   1.000
_cell.length_c   1.000
_cell.angle_alpha   90.00
_cell.angle_beta   90.00
_cell.angle_gamma   90.00
#
_symmetry.space_group_name_H-M   'P 1'
#
loop_
_entity.id
_entity.type
_entity.pdbx_description
1 polymer ?
#
loop_
_entity_poly.entity_id
_entity_poly.type
_entity_poly.pdbx_seq_one_letter_code
_entity_poly.pdbx_strand_id
1 'polypeptide(L)'
;MGGHLRRCKQNPNNDSNKRRKITTTPTIDEHGILNSLSASKFDQEEARRALVEMFIGEELPFRFVEIPKFRRFVHILQARFKVPSRITLARDIGALYAEEKMKLQNFLSENYGRVCLTTNTWTSFQNFTYMSLTAYFVDLD
;
A
#
# COMPACT_ATOMS: atom_id res chain seq x y z
N MET A 1 53.05 -26.85 -5.67
CA MET A 1 52.76 -25.43 -5.94
C MET A 1 51.33 -25.25 -6.47
N GLY A 2 50.31 -25.14 -5.61
CA GLY A 2 48.90 -25.02 -6.07
C GLY A 2 48.01 -24.06 -5.28
N GLY A 3 48.52 -23.45 -4.20
CA GLY A 3 47.71 -22.62 -3.30
C GLY A 3 47.27 -21.28 -3.89
N HIS A 4 48.05 -20.72 -4.84
CA HIS A 4 47.76 -19.43 -5.45
C HIS A 4 46.47 -19.45 -6.29
N LEU A 5 46.25 -20.52 -7.06
CA LEU A 5 45.07 -20.68 -7.92
C LEU A 5 43.75 -20.64 -7.14
N ARG A 6 43.73 -21.07 -5.87
CA ARG A 6 42.52 -21.03 -5.03
C ARG A 6 42.25 -19.68 -4.36
N ARG A 7 43.22 -18.75 -4.30
CA ARG A 7 43.08 -17.43 -3.64
C ARG A 7 43.05 -16.24 -4.61
N CYS A 8 43.39 -16.44 -5.87
CA CYS A 8 43.41 -15.36 -6.85
C CYS A 8 41.99 -14.83 -7.13
N LYS A 9 41.76 -13.54 -6.85
CA LYS A 9 40.49 -12.84 -7.11
C LYS A 9 40.15 -12.72 -8.60
N GLN A 10 41.13 -12.87 -9.48
CA GLN A 10 40.99 -12.80 -10.93
C GLN A 10 40.98 -14.20 -11.59
N ASN A 11 40.93 -15.29 -10.83
CA ASN A 11 40.90 -16.63 -11.41
C ASN A 11 39.55 -16.89 -12.11
N PRO A 12 39.53 -17.07 -13.45
CA PRO A 12 38.30 -17.31 -14.20
C PRO A 12 37.61 -18.65 -13.84
N ASN A 13 38.32 -19.59 -13.21
CA ASN A 13 37.83 -20.90 -12.79
C ASN A 13 37.52 -21.00 -11.27
N ASN A 14 37.44 -19.89 -10.54
CA ASN A 14 37.09 -19.93 -9.12
C ASN A 14 35.56 -20.05 -8.91
N ASP A 15 35.10 -21.27 -8.64
CA ASP A 15 33.67 -21.57 -8.42
C ASP A 15 33.05 -20.86 -7.19
N SER A 16 33.86 -20.28 -6.29
CA SER A 16 33.33 -19.57 -5.12
C SER A 16 32.64 -18.23 -5.46
N ASN A 17 32.79 -17.71 -6.68
CA ASN A 17 32.25 -16.42 -7.10
C ASN A 17 31.20 -16.48 -8.24
N LYS A 18 30.74 -17.69 -8.61
CA LYS A 18 29.53 -17.79 -9.43
C LYS A 18 28.33 -17.43 -8.56
N ARG A 19 27.89 -16.16 -8.65
CA ARG A 19 26.51 -15.78 -8.36
C ARG A 19 25.62 -16.86 -8.98
N ARG A 20 24.91 -17.64 -8.15
CA ARG A 20 23.88 -18.57 -8.64
C ARG A 20 22.87 -17.73 -9.40
N LYS A 21 22.99 -17.66 -10.73
CA LYS A 21 21.86 -17.34 -11.59
C LYS A 21 20.91 -18.50 -11.41
N ILE A 22 19.78 -18.25 -10.73
CA ILE A 22 18.67 -19.19 -10.71
C ILE A 22 18.12 -19.17 -12.14
N THR A 23 18.65 -20.05 -12.98
CA THR A 23 18.06 -20.37 -14.28
C THR A 23 17.07 -21.48 -14.00
N THR A 24 15.80 -21.11 -13.80
CA THR A 24 14.70 -22.06 -13.83
C THR A 24 14.55 -22.54 -15.27
N THR A 25 15.11 -23.71 -15.56
CA THR A 25 14.76 -24.46 -16.76
C THR A 25 13.30 -24.91 -16.62
N PRO A 26 12.43 -24.66 -17.60
CA PRO A 26 11.10 -25.25 -17.59
C PRO A 26 11.26 -26.77 -17.73
N THR A 27 10.83 -27.52 -16.73
CA THR A 27 10.58 -28.95 -16.88
C THR A 27 9.22 -29.11 -17.52
N ILE A 28 9.17 -29.77 -18.67
CA ILE A 28 7.94 -30.13 -19.35
C ILE A 28 7.46 -31.44 -18.71
N ASP A 29 6.41 -31.36 -17.90
CA ASP A 29 5.54 -32.48 -17.57
C ASP A 29 4.60 -32.76 -18.76
N GLU A 30 4.36 -34.04 -19.06
CA GLU A 30 3.61 -34.54 -20.24
C GLU A 30 2.13 -34.09 -20.32
N HIS A 31 1.70 -33.16 -19.47
CA HIS A 31 0.32 -32.65 -19.40
C HIS A 31 0.20 -31.15 -19.72
N GLY A 32 1.26 -30.50 -20.20
CA GLY A 32 1.14 -29.20 -20.90
C GLY A 32 0.63 -28.03 -20.06
N ILE A 33 0.61 -28.14 -18.72
CA ILE A 33 0.28 -27.01 -17.85
C ILE A 33 1.58 -26.30 -17.45
N LEU A 34 1.82 -25.15 -18.07
CA LEU A 34 2.89 -24.22 -17.68
C LEU A 34 2.59 -23.63 -16.30
N ASN A 35 2.93 -24.35 -15.23
CA ASN A 35 2.97 -23.77 -13.90
C ASN A 35 4.26 -22.97 -13.74
N SER A 36 4.36 -21.83 -14.43
CA SER A 36 5.29 -20.81 -13.98
C SER A 36 4.76 -20.33 -12.62
N LEU A 37 5.49 -20.61 -11.54
CA LEU A 37 5.40 -19.75 -10.35
C LEU A 37 5.81 -18.36 -10.82
N SER A 38 4.85 -17.57 -11.30
CA SER A 38 5.07 -16.16 -11.56
C SER A 38 5.30 -15.55 -10.18
N ALA A 39 6.56 -15.33 -9.83
CA ALA A 39 6.89 -14.53 -8.67
C ALA A 39 6.15 -13.20 -8.85
N SER A 40 5.11 -12.97 -8.03
CA SER A 40 4.29 -11.77 -8.13
C SER A 40 5.21 -10.56 -8.10
N LYS A 41 5.12 -9.73 -9.14
CA LYS A 41 5.97 -8.54 -9.25
C LYS A 41 5.45 -7.53 -8.25
N PHE A 42 6.35 -7.00 -7.43
CA PHE A 42 6.02 -5.89 -6.53
C PHE A 42 5.39 -4.72 -7.30
N ASP A 43 4.17 -4.36 -6.91
CA ASP A 43 3.44 -3.17 -7.36
C ASP A 43 3.51 -2.06 -6.31
N GLN A 44 4.03 -0.91 -6.73
CA GLN A 44 4.21 0.27 -5.90
C GLN A 44 2.88 0.94 -5.54
N GLU A 45 1.93 0.98 -6.48
CA GLU A 45 0.65 1.67 -6.30
C GLU A 45 -0.30 0.83 -5.46
N GLU A 46 -0.27 -0.50 -5.62
CA GLU A 46 -1.03 -1.41 -4.73
C GLU A 46 -0.56 -1.29 -3.28
N ALA A 47 0.75 -1.35 -3.03
CA ALA A 47 1.31 -1.16 -1.68
C ALA A 47 1.00 0.23 -1.11
N ARG A 48 0.97 1.26 -1.96
CA ARG A 48 0.61 2.62 -1.56
C ARG A 48 -0.87 2.74 -1.20
N ARG A 49 -1.75 2.07 -1.94
CA ARG A 49 -3.18 2.01 -1.63
C ARG A 49 -3.41 1.31 -0.29
N ALA A 50 -2.77 0.17 -0.06
CA ALA A 50 -2.84 -0.53 1.22
C ALA A 50 -2.32 0.34 2.40
N LEU A 51 -1.26 1.13 2.17
CA LEU A 51 -0.78 2.10 3.15
C LEU A 51 -1.83 3.18 3.45
N VAL A 52 -2.49 3.73 2.42
CA VAL A 52 -3.56 4.73 2.58
C VAL A 52 -4.73 4.14 3.38
N GLU A 53 -5.18 2.94 3.04
CA GLU A 53 -6.26 2.23 3.73
C GLU A 53 -5.92 2.00 5.21
N MET A 54 -4.69 1.59 5.53
CA MET A 54 -4.22 1.46 6.92
C MET A 54 -4.30 2.79 7.69
N PHE A 55 -3.89 3.91 7.09
CA PHE A 55 -3.93 5.21 7.75
C PHE A 55 -5.36 5.70 8.02
N ILE A 56 -6.29 5.40 7.12
CA ILE A 56 -7.70 5.73 7.29
C ILE A 56 -8.32 4.82 8.36
N GLY A 57 -8.14 3.50 8.24
CA GLY A 57 -8.76 2.52 9.14
C GLY A 57 -8.28 2.62 10.59
N GLU A 58 -6.99 2.93 10.78
CA GLU A 58 -6.37 3.05 12.12
C GLU A 58 -6.24 4.51 12.59
N GLU A 59 -6.84 5.46 11.86
CA GLU A 59 -6.82 6.91 12.15
C GLU A 59 -5.41 7.47 12.48
N LEU A 60 -4.39 6.98 11.77
CA LEU A 60 -3.01 7.29 12.12
C LEU A 60 -2.64 8.75 11.81
N PRO A 61 -1.88 9.44 12.69
CA PRO A 61 -1.38 10.78 12.38
C PRO A 61 -0.49 10.74 11.13
N PHE A 62 -0.67 11.69 10.20
CA PHE A 62 0.13 11.72 8.95
C PHE A 62 1.65 11.75 9.19
N ARG A 63 2.11 12.28 10.32
CA ARG A 63 3.54 12.26 10.69
C ARG A 63 4.09 10.85 10.89
N PHE A 64 3.24 9.86 11.15
CA PHE A 64 3.63 8.47 11.36
C PHE A 64 4.42 7.91 10.17
N VAL A 65 4.03 8.26 8.94
CA VAL A 65 4.68 7.79 7.70
C VAL A 65 6.14 8.24 7.56
N GLU A 66 6.51 9.29 8.29
CA GLU A 66 7.85 9.89 8.29
C GLU A 66 8.71 9.43 9.46
N ILE A 67 8.16 8.66 10.40
CA ILE A 67 8.92 8.15 11.54
C ILE A 67 10.06 7.25 11.04
N PRO A 68 11.33 7.51 11.41
CA PRO A 68 12.47 6.74 10.90
C PRO A 68 12.36 5.23 11.16
N LYS A 69 11.83 4.83 12.32
CA LYS A 69 11.61 3.42 12.67
C LYS A 69 10.59 2.76 11.75
N PHE A 70 9.50 3.44 11.41
CA PHE A 70 8.49 2.95 10.47
C PHE A 70 9.09 2.80 9.07
N ARG A 71 9.78 3.83 8.57
CA ARG A 71 10.43 3.78 7.25
C ARG A 71 11.47 2.66 7.16
N ARG A 72 12.25 2.43 8.24
CA ARG A 72 13.20 1.32 8.32
C ARG A 72 12.49 -0.04 8.29
N PHE A 73 11.42 -0.21 9.07
CA PHE A 73 10.62 -1.43 9.08
C PHE A 73 10.09 -1.76 7.68
N VAL A 74 9.45 -0.80 7.03
CA VAL A 74 8.90 -0.95 5.68
C VAL A 74 10.00 -1.25 4.65
N HIS A 75 11.15 -0.59 4.76
CA HIS A 75 12.28 -0.84 3.86
C HIS A 75 12.87 -2.26 4.01
N ILE A 76 12.90 -2.81 5.23
CA ILE A 76 13.33 -4.19 5.48
C ILE A 76 12.35 -5.18 4.85
N LEU A 77 11.04 -4.92 4.94
CA LEU A 77 10.01 -5.78 4.35
C LEU A 77 10.02 -5.72 2.81
N GLN A 78 10.13 -4.52 2.24
CA GLN A 78 10.12 -4.31 0.81
C GLN A 78 10.98 -3.10 0.42
N ALA A 79 12.24 -3.35 0.07
CA ALA A 79 13.22 -2.31 -0.24
C ALA A 79 12.85 -1.47 -1.49
N ARG A 80 12.02 -2.00 -2.40
CA ARG A 80 11.58 -1.30 -3.62
C ARG A 80 10.46 -0.30 -3.35
N PHE A 81 9.77 -0.38 -2.22
CA PHE A 81 8.65 0.50 -1.93
C PHE A 81 9.14 1.90 -1.57
N LYS A 82 8.72 2.88 -2.36
CA LYS A 82 8.95 4.30 -2.08
C LYS A 82 7.87 4.81 -1.15
N VAL A 83 8.16 4.83 0.14
CA VAL A 83 7.24 5.34 1.17
C VAL A 83 6.92 6.82 0.88
N PRO A 84 5.63 7.21 0.75
CA PRO A 84 5.24 8.59 0.49
C PRO A 84 5.67 9.55 1.61
N SER A 85 5.65 10.85 1.31
CA SER A 85 5.73 11.91 2.33
C SER A 85 4.37 12.08 3.01
N ARG A 86 4.32 12.76 4.16
CA ARG A 86 3.04 13.08 4.81
C ARG A 86 2.11 13.92 3.92
N ILE A 87 2.69 14.79 3.09
CA ILE A 87 1.93 15.66 2.18
C ILE A 87 1.33 14.83 1.05
N THR A 88 2.12 13.92 0.51
CA THR A 88 1.69 13.00 -0.53
C THR A 88 0.58 12.08 -0.02
N LEU A 89 0.77 11.50 1.17
CA LEU A 89 -0.23 10.65 1.82
C LEU A 89 -1.55 11.40 2.07
N ALA A 90 -1.49 12.64 2.56
CA ALA A 90 -2.69 13.46 2.75
C ALA A 90 -3.43 13.73 1.42
N ARG A 91 -2.71 13.93 0.32
CA ARG A 91 -3.31 14.06 -1.02
C ARG A 91 -3.97 12.77 -1.48
N ASP A 92 -3.32 11.63 -1.24
CA ASP A 92 -3.86 10.31 -1.62
C ASP A 92 -5.15 10.00 -0.86
N ILE A 93 -5.17 10.27 0.46
CA ILE A 93 -6.38 10.16 1.28
C ILE A 93 -7.47 11.11 0.77
N GLY A 94 -7.11 12.35 0.43
CA GLY A 94 -8.05 13.33 -0.12
C GLY A 94 -8.65 12.91 -1.47
N ALA A 95 -7.85 12.29 -2.34
CA ALA A 95 -8.30 11.75 -3.61
C ALA A 95 -9.28 10.58 -3.41
N LEU A 96 -8.97 9.65 -2.51
CA LEU A 96 -9.87 8.54 -2.17
C LEU A 96 -11.18 9.05 -1.56
N TYR A 97 -11.12 10.03 -0.67
CA TYR A 97 -12.31 10.68 -0.13
C TYR A 97 -13.17 11.31 -1.24
N ALA A 98 -12.56 12.00 -2.20
CA ALA A 98 -13.31 12.62 -3.30
C ALA A 98 -14.01 11.56 -4.17
N GLU A 99 -13.33 10.44 -4.43
CA GLU A 99 -13.90 9.29 -5.15
C GLU A 99 -15.09 8.69 -4.39
N GLU A 100 -14.91 8.34 -3.11
CA GLU A 100 -15.97 7.75 -2.29
C GLU A 100 -17.14 8.71 -2.07
N LYS A 101 -16.88 10.01 -1.94
CA LYS A 101 -17.92 11.04 -1.89
C LYS A 101 -18.75 11.06 -3.16
N MET A 102 -18.13 11.01 -4.33
CA MET A 102 -18.87 10.98 -5.61
C MET A 102 -19.71 9.70 -5.73
N LYS A 103 -19.16 8.55 -5.34
CA LYS A 103 -19.92 7.29 -5.30
C LYS A 103 -21.13 7.39 -4.38
N LEU A 104 -20.95 7.93 -3.17
CA LEU A 104 -22.04 8.14 -2.22
C LEU A 104 -23.09 9.12 -2.77
N GLN A 105 -22.68 10.20 -3.43
CA GLN A 105 -23.61 11.15 -4.06
C GLN A 105 -24.45 10.50 -5.16
N ASN A 106 -23.82 9.73 -6.05
CA ASN A 106 -24.53 9.01 -7.10
C ASN A 106 -25.50 7.99 -6.50
N PHE A 107 -25.02 7.20 -5.53
CA PHE A 107 -25.82 6.23 -4.80
C PHE A 107 -27.06 6.86 -4.14
N LEU A 108 -26.88 8.00 -3.47
CA LEU A 108 -27.96 8.77 -2.85
C LEU A 108 -28.95 9.33 -3.88
N SER A 109 -28.47 9.73 -5.07
CA SER A 109 -29.31 10.26 -6.14
C SER A 109 -30.16 9.20 -6.85
N GLU A 110 -29.67 7.95 -6.89
CA GLU A 110 -30.30 6.86 -7.63
C GLU A 110 -31.25 6.02 -6.77
N ASN A 111 -30.92 5.82 -5.48
CA ASN A 111 -31.54 4.76 -4.66
C ASN A 111 -32.45 5.26 -3.54
N TYR A 112 -32.64 6.58 -3.34
CA TYR A 112 -33.29 7.08 -2.13
C TYR A 112 -34.44 8.05 -2.35
N GLY A 113 -35.50 7.81 -1.59
CA GLY A 113 -36.61 8.76 -1.42
C GLY A 113 -36.27 9.84 -0.39
N ARG A 114 -36.39 9.54 0.91
CA ARG A 114 -36.23 10.52 2.01
C ARG A 114 -34.89 10.37 2.71
N VAL A 115 -34.18 11.48 2.88
CA VAL A 115 -32.97 11.59 3.71
C VAL A 115 -33.29 12.47 4.92
N CYS A 116 -32.95 12.01 6.13
CA CYS A 116 -33.04 12.78 7.36
C CYS A 116 -31.65 13.29 7.74
N LEU A 117 -31.53 14.57 8.05
CA LEU A 117 -30.28 15.18 8.49
C LEU A 117 -30.37 15.54 9.97
N THR A 118 -29.38 15.16 10.77
CA THR A 118 -29.23 15.63 12.14
C THR A 118 -27.98 16.48 12.26
N THR A 119 -28.10 17.62 12.92
CA THR A 119 -26.98 18.50 13.22
C THR A 119 -26.64 18.41 14.70
N ASN A 120 -25.38 18.15 15.01
CA ASN A 120 -24.86 18.21 16.38
C ASN A 120 -23.83 19.34 16.46
N THR A 121 -23.95 20.21 17.46
CA THR A 121 -23.02 21.33 17.69
C THR A 121 -22.42 21.23 19.08
N TRP A 122 -21.12 21.51 19.19
CA TRP A 122 -20.42 21.54 20.46
C TRP A 122 -19.32 22.59 20.46
N THR A 123 -18.97 23.11 21.64
CA THR A 123 -17.84 24.02 21.83
C THR A 123 -16.71 23.26 22.53
N SER A 124 -15.52 23.31 21.95
CA SER A 124 -14.32 22.69 22.56
C SER A 124 -13.83 23.48 23.76
N PHE A 125 -12.94 22.86 24.54
CA PHE A 125 -12.21 23.51 25.63
C PHE A 125 -11.41 24.76 25.19
N GLN A 126 -11.06 24.86 23.90
CA GLN A 126 -10.36 26.01 23.33
C GLN A 126 -11.31 27.12 22.85
N ASN A 127 -12.60 27.05 23.19
CA ASN A 127 -13.66 27.96 22.74
C ASN A 127 -13.91 27.97 21.23
N PHE A 128 -13.49 26.95 20.50
CA PHE A 128 -13.90 26.73 19.11
C PHE A 128 -15.25 26.00 19.05
N THR A 129 -16.18 26.52 18.25
CA THR A 129 -17.46 25.88 17.97
C THR A 129 -17.35 24.97 16.75
N TYR A 130 -17.82 23.74 16.92
CA TYR A 130 -17.86 22.70 15.89
C TYR A 130 -19.30 22.31 15.59
N MET A 131 -19.51 21.82 14.38
CA MET A 131 -20.78 21.27 13.91
C MET A 131 -20.48 19.98 13.16
N SER A 132 -21.18 18.90 13.48
CA SER A 132 -21.29 17.72 12.61
C SER A 132 -22.68 17.67 12.01
N LEU A 133 -22.73 17.21 10.76
CA LEU A 133 -23.96 16.90 10.06
C LEU A 133 -23.94 15.40 9.75
N THR A 134 -24.95 14.68 10.20
CA THR A 134 -25.10 13.24 9.93
C THR A 134 -26.36 13.04 9.09
N ALA A 135 -26.23 12.31 7.99
CA ALA A 135 -27.34 11.92 7.13
C ALA A 135 -27.75 10.48 7.43
N TYR A 136 -29.05 10.26 7.60
CA TYR A 136 -29.69 8.96 7.73
C TYR A 136 -30.63 8.74 6.56
N PHE A 137 -30.61 7.53 6.02
CA PHE A 137 -31.47 7.10 4.93
C PHE A 137 -31.86 5.63 5.14
N VAL A 138 -32.89 5.18 4.43
CA VAL A 138 -33.31 3.77 4.38
C VAL A 138 -33.14 3.30 2.94
N ASP A 139 -32.39 2.22 2.74
CA ASP A 139 -32.15 1.59 1.44
C ASP A 139 -33.39 0.84 0.93
N LEU A 140 -33.33 0.42 -0.33
CA LEU A 140 -34.42 -0.28 -1.00
C LEU A 140 -34.36 -1.80 -0.84
N ASP A 141 -33.35 -2.31 -0.12
CA ASP A 141 -33.12 -3.73 0.15
C ASP A 141 -33.93 -4.26 1.35
#